data_AF-A0A3Q1CTT6-F1
#
_entry.id   AF-A0A3Q1CTT6-F1
#
_cell.length_a   1.000
_cell.length_b   1.000
_cell.length_c   1.000
_cell.angle_alpha   90.00
_cell.angle_beta   90.00
_cell.angle_gamma   90.00
#
_symmetry.space_group_name_H-M   'P 1'
#
loop_
_entity.id
_entity.type
_entity.pdbx_description
1 polymer ?
#
loop_
_entity_poly.entity_id
_entity_poly.type
_entity_poly.pdbx_seq_one_letter_code
_entity_poly.pdbx_strand_id
1 'polypeptide(L)'
;SVVAVNICLYYLLPLTQLLFRIAGINAVTPTSHANANANSRVNYERLSAGLSPCSCSIIEQSVNQSVSCEFCLIVGVILFILCCFTVFRFSSRQLSTTCGVQAGQKWRLEHGLARSGTEYGPLTDLPDWSFADGRPAPPLKGHLRRKQERETLARRIVMLNSEVDQGIEMWREKQEGAKRMEEHKKSLLLKPKGQRLLKKKSQC
;
A
#
# COMPACT_ATOMS: atom_id res chain seq x y z
N SER A 1 -7.11 -6.46 -45.70
CA SER A 1 -7.54 -7.50 -44.74
C SER A 1 -6.49 -8.56 -44.40
N VAL A 2 -5.31 -8.61 -45.05
CA VAL A 2 -4.24 -9.58 -44.75
C VAL A 2 -3.32 -9.14 -43.59
N VAL A 3 -3.25 -7.83 -43.29
CA VAL A 3 -2.37 -7.27 -42.24
C VAL A 3 -2.90 -7.52 -40.82
N ALA A 4 -4.22 -7.58 -40.65
CA ALA A 4 -4.85 -7.77 -39.33
C ALA A 4 -4.71 -9.21 -38.80
N VAL A 5 -4.61 -10.20 -39.71
CA VAL A 5 -4.48 -11.62 -39.34
C VAL A 5 -3.06 -11.92 -38.83
N ASN A 6 -2.05 -11.23 -39.38
CA ASN A 6 -0.66 -11.45 -39.01
C ASN A 6 -0.33 -10.89 -37.61
N ILE A 7 -0.96 -9.78 -37.22
CA ILE A 7 -0.78 -9.20 -35.87
C ILE A 7 -1.34 -10.14 -34.78
N CYS A 8 -2.45 -10.84 -35.04
CA CYS A 8 -3.02 -11.77 -34.06
C CYS A 8 -2.08 -12.94 -33.71
N LEU A 9 -1.36 -13.49 -34.70
CA LEU A 9 -0.46 -14.63 -34.47
C LEU A 9 0.79 -14.25 -33.64
N TYR A 10 1.25 -13.01 -33.70
CA TYR A 10 2.42 -12.54 -32.93
C TYR A 10 2.14 -12.29 -31.45
N TYR A 11 0.89 -12.02 -31.05
CA TYR A 11 0.54 -11.73 -29.65
C TYR A 11 -0.13 -12.89 -28.90
N LEU A 12 -0.65 -13.91 -29.60
CA LEU A 12 -1.29 -15.08 -28.98
C LEU A 12 -0.32 -16.22 -28.62
N LEU A 13 0.85 -16.30 -29.26
CA LEU A 13 1.88 -17.32 -28.97
C LEU A 13 2.63 -17.16 -27.62
N PRO A 14 2.94 -15.95 -27.13
CA PRO A 14 3.61 -15.79 -25.83
C PRO A 14 2.65 -15.91 -24.63
N LEU A 15 1.35 -15.74 -24.83
CA LEU A 15 0.32 -15.83 -23.79
C LEU A 15 0.02 -17.28 -23.38
N THR A 16 0.09 -18.22 -24.32
CA THR A 16 -0.07 -19.66 -24.02
C THR A 16 1.14 -20.22 -23.28
N GLN A 17 2.35 -19.77 -23.61
CA GLN A 17 3.58 -20.16 -22.90
C GLN A 17 3.66 -19.62 -21.47
N LEU A 18 3.08 -18.44 -21.20
CA LEU A 18 3.00 -17.88 -19.86
C LEU A 18 1.98 -18.62 -18.98
N LEU A 19 0.87 -19.08 -19.56
CA LEU A 19 -0.12 -19.91 -18.86
C LEU A 19 0.44 -21.29 -18.47
N PHE A 20 1.29 -21.90 -19.31
CA PHE A 20 1.97 -23.16 -18.96
C PHE A 20 2.97 -23.03 -17.81
N ARG A 21 3.60 -21.85 -17.62
CA ARG A 21 4.50 -21.60 -16.48
C ARG A 21 3.77 -21.30 -15.17
N ILE A 22 2.60 -20.66 -15.21
CA ILE A 22 1.82 -20.32 -14.01
C ILE A 22 1.10 -21.56 -13.45
N ALA A 23 0.72 -22.51 -14.32
CA ALA A 23 -0.01 -23.71 -13.90
C ALA A 23 0.84 -24.81 -13.24
N GLY A 24 2.17 -24.71 -13.25
CA GLY A 24 3.04 -25.62 -12.48
C GLY A 24 2.90 -27.12 -12.81
N ILE A 25 2.37 -27.48 -14.00
CA ILE A 25 2.18 -28.87 -14.41
C ILE A 25 3.51 -29.38 -14.97
N ASN A 26 4.36 -29.90 -14.09
CA ASN A 26 5.46 -30.77 -14.53
C ASN A 26 4.86 -32.05 -15.09
N ALA A 27 5.10 -32.32 -16.37
CA ALA A 27 4.81 -33.60 -16.98
C ALA A 27 5.70 -34.67 -16.33
N VAL A 28 5.15 -35.40 -15.35
CA VAL A 28 5.76 -36.61 -14.82
C VAL A 28 5.30 -37.77 -15.69
N THR A 29 6.22 -38.31 -16.49
CA THR A 29 6.07 -39.59 -17.17
C THR A 29 6.19 -40.72 -16.14
N PRO A 30 5.21 -41.64 -16.01
CA PRO A 30 5.40 -42.84 -15.22
C PRO A 30 5.78 -44.02 -16.14
N THR A 31 7.05 -44.39 -16.11
CA THR A 31 7.51 -45.75 -16.39
C THR A 31 7.09 -46.65 -15.22
N SER A 32 6.36 -47.73 -15.50
CA SER A 32 5.90 -48.69 -14.50
C SER A 32 6.83 -49.90 -14.41
N HIS A 33 7.27 -50.25 -13.19
CA HIS A 33 7.76 -51.57 -12.83
C HIS A 33 7.41 -51.86 -11.36
N ALA A 34 7.03 -53.12 -11.11
CA ALA A 34 6.73 -53.80 -9.83
C ALA A 34 5.42 -53.38 -9.11
N ASN A 35 4.41 -54.23 -8.96
CA ASN A 35 4.29 -55.52 -8.24
C ASN A 35 4.12 -55.37 -6.71
N ALA A 36 2.91 -55.61 -6.22
CA ALA A 36 2.53 -56.17 -4.91
C ALA A 36 1.00 -56.32 -4.91
N ASN A 37 0.38 -57.50 -4.94
CA ASN A 37 0.24 -58.56 -3.93
C ASN A 37 -0.43 -58.14 -2.61
N ALA A 38 -1.52 -58.86 -2.33
CA ALA A 38 -2.14 -59.17 -1.03
C ALA A 38 -2.94 -58.07 -0.31
N ASN A 39 -3.98 -58.37 0.49
CA ASN A 39 -4.94 -59.46 0.67
C ASN A 39 -5.79 -59.02 1.87
N SER A 40 -7.12 -59.00 1.77
CA SER A 40 -8.14 -58.99 2.87
C SER A 40 -9.44 -58.40 2.30
N ARG A 41 -10.50 -59.15 1.94
CA ARG A 41 -11.30 -60.18 2.63
C ARG A 41 -12.08 -59.64 3.83
N VAL A 42 -13.33 -59.20 3.62
CA VAL A 42 -14.54 -59.64 4.36
C VAL A 42 -15.78 -59.49 3.45
N ASN A 43 -16.51 -60.60 3.30
CA ASN A 43 -17.79 -60.79 2.62
C ASN A 43 -18.96 -60.21 3.42
N TYR A 44 -20.04 -59.77 2.76
CA TYR A 44 -21.39 -60.29 3.02
C TYR A 44 -22.24 -60.25 1.72
N GLU A 45 -22.48 -61.46 1.20
CA GLU A 45 -23.67 -61.98 0.51
C GLU A 45 -24.98 -61.18 0.74
N ARG A 46 -26.04 -61.18 -0.09
CA ARG A 46 -26.49 -61.90 -1.29
C ARG A 46 -27.91 -61.37 -1.52
N LEU A 47 -28.30 -61.01 -2.74
CA LEU A 47 -29.64 -61.34 -3.27
C LEU A 47 -29.66 -61.15 -4.78
N SER A 48 -30.06 -62.24 -5.41
CA SER A 48 -29.91 -62.63 -6.80
C SER A 48 -31.24 -62.57 -7.53
N ALA A 49 -31.24 -62.04 -8.74
CA ALA A 49 -31.99 -62.49 -9.92
C ALA A 49 -31.59 -61.52 -11.05
N GLY A 50 -31.04 -61.88 -12.20
CA GLY A 50 -31.11 -63.12 -12.95
C GLY A 50 -31.57 -62.77 -14.35
N LEU A 51 -30.65 -62.69 -15.31
CA LEU A 51 -30.75 -63.13 -16.72
C LEU A 51 -29.54 -62.63 -17.54
N SER A 52 -28.90 -63.59 -18.20
CA SER A 52 -27.77 -63.54 -19.14
C SER A 52 -28.31 -63.45 -20.60
N PRO A 53 -27.54 -63.49 -21.72
CA PRO A 53 -26.07 -63.36 -21.94
C PRO A 53 -25.66 -62.38 -23.07
N CYS A 54 -24.35 -62.06 -23.13
CA CYS A 54 -23.51 -61.84 -24.32
C CYS A 54 -23.98 -60.79 -25.37
N SER A 55 -23.19 -59.79 -25.80
CA SER A 55 -21.90 -59.95 -26.47
C SER A 55 -21.34 -58.56 -26.84
N CYS A 56 -20.03 -58.40 -26.71
CA CYS A 56 -19.09 -57.73 -27.61
C CYS A 56 -19.42 -56.36 -28.26
N SER A 57 -18.48 -55.42 -28.08
CA SER A 57 -18.22 -54.20 -28.87
C SER A 57 -19.27 -53.09 -28.66
N ILE A 58 -18.96 -51.87 -28.22
CA ILE A 58 -18.06 -50.91 -28.84
C ILE A 58 -17.67 -49.88 -27.76
N ILE A 59 -16.39 -49.85 -27.39
CA ILE A 59 -15.77 -48.71 -26.70
C ILE A 59 -15.35 -47.74 -27.82
N GLU A 60 -16.27 -46.89 -28.27
CA GLU A 60 -15.98 -45.75 -29.18
C GLU A 60 -17.09 -44.68 -29.11
N GLN A 61 -17.68 -44.45 -27.92
CA GLN A 61 -18.70 -43.39 -27.75
C GLN A 61 -18.48 -42.47 -26.54
N SER A 62 -17.40 -42.63 -25.76
CA SER A 62 -17.20 -41.86 -24.52
C SER A 62 -16.22 -40.69 -24.60
N VAL A 63 -15.50 -40.49 -25.72
CA VAL A 63 -14.52 -39.40 -25.84
C VAL A 63 -15.13 -38.12 -26.42
N ASN A 64 -16.17 -38.20 -27.27
CA ASN A 64 -16.77 -37.02 -27.88
C ASN A 64 -17.73 -36.22 -26.97
N GLN A 65 -18.22 -36.82 -25.87
CA GLN A 65 -19.11 -36.14 -24.93
C GLN A 65 -18.33 -35.26 -23.92
N SER A 66 -17.08 -35.60 -23.61
CA SER A 66 -16.26 -34.89 -22.61
C SER A 66 -15.55 -33.65 -23.18
N VAL A 67 -15.09 -33.68 -24.43
CA VAL A 67 -14.51 -32.49 -25.09
C VAL A 67 -15.55 -31.40 -25.38
N SER A 68 -16.81 -31.79 -25.60
CA SER A 68 -17.91 -30.87 -25.86
C SER A 68 -18.27 -30.01 -24.64
N CYS A 69 -18.01 -30.49 -23.41
CA CYS A 69 -18.29 -29.77 -22.17
C CYS A 69 -17.17 -28.77 -21.81
N GLU A 70 -15.91 -29.20 -21.93
CA GLU A 70 -14.73 -28.35 -21.67
C GLU A 70 -14.66 -27.17 -22.66
N PHE A 71 -14.90 -27.42 -23.96
CA PHE A 71 -14.92 -26.35 -24.96
C PHE A 71 -16.07 -25.36 -24.74
N CYS A 72 -17.24 -25.83 -24.29
CA CYS A 72 -18.39 -24.96 -24.04
C CYS A 72 -18.16 -24.04 -22.82
N LEU A 73 -17.51 -24.55 -21.78
CA LEU A 73 -17.13 -23.76 -20.61
C LEU A 73 -16.10 -22.69 -20.96
N ILE A 74 -15.08 -23.02 -21.76
CA ILE A 74 -14.04 -22.06 -22.16
C ILE A 74 -14.63 -20.96 -23.06
N VAL A 75 -15.44 -21.32 -24.06
CA VAL A 75 -16.07 -20.33 -24.96
C VAL A 75 -17.07 -19.46 -24.20
N GLY A 76 -17.83 -20.03 -23.26
CA GLY A 76 -18.74 -19.29 -22.38
C GLY A 76 -18.02 -18.29 -21.47
N VAL A 77 -16.90 -18.69 -20.85
CA VAL A 77 -16.09 -17.81 -20.00
C VAL A 77 -15.44 -16.70 -20.82
N ILE A 78 -14.92 -16.98 -22.02
CA ILE A 78 -14.35 -15.97 -22.92
C ILE A 78 -15.42 -14.97 -23.37
N LEU A 79 -16.60 -15.45 -23.77
CA LEU A 79 -17.69 -14.57 -24.19
C LEU A 79 -18.19 -13.70 -23.03
N PHE A 80 -18.25 -14.25 -21.82
CA PHE A 80 -18.58 -13.51 -20.61
C PHE A 80 -17.54 -12.44 -20.29
N ILE A 81 -16.24 -12.78 -20.34
CA ILE A 81 -15.14 -11.82 -20.11
C ILE A 81 -15.16 -10.71 -21.16
N LEU A 82 -15.34 -11.04 -22.43
CA LEU A 82 -15.42 -10.06 -23.52
C LEU A 82 -16.65 -9.15 -23.40
N CYS A 83 -17.79 -9.69 -22.98
CA CYS A 83 -19.00 -8.92 -22.69
C CYS A 83 -18.79 -7.97 -21.49
N CYS A 84 -18.19 -8.46 -20.40
CA CYS A 84 -17.88 -7.63 -19.25
C CYS A 84 -16.88 -6.51 -19.59
N PHE A 85 -15.87 -6.78 -20.43
CA PHE A 85 -14.88 -5.78 -20.86
C PHE A 85 -15.49 -4.69 -21.75
N THR A 86 -16.45 -5.02 -22.63
CA THR A 86 -17.11 -4.04 -23.50
C THR A 86 -18.10 -3.16 -22.73
N VAL A 87 -18.83 -3.73 -21.78
CA VAL A 87 -19.73 -2.98 -20.88
C VAL A 87 -18.94 -2.08 -19.93
N PHE A 88 -17.79 -2.54 -19.41
CA PHE A 88 -16.92 -1.74 -18.56
C PHE A 88 -16.26 -0.57 -19.33
N ARG A 89 -15.96 -0.73 -20.62
CA ARG A 89 -15.41 0.32 -21.49
C ARG A 89 -16.40 1.42 -21.88
N PHE A 90 -17.70 1.20 -21.72
CA PHE A 90 -18.72 2.23 -22.01
C PHE A 90 -19.07 3.10 -20.79
N SER A 91 -18.60 2.72 -19.59
CA SER A 91 -18.84 3.44 -18.33
C SER A 91 -17.70 4.36 -17.90
N SER A 92 -16.75 4.69 -18.79
CA SER A 92 -15.81 5.79 -18.60
C SER A 92 -16.52 7.13 -18.75
N ARG A 93 -17.45 7.41 -17.82
CA ARG A 93 -17.84 8.79 -17.51
C ARG A 93 -16.55 9.54 -17.18
N GLN A 94 -16.36 10.68 -17.82
CA GLN A 94 -15.20 11.56 -17.65
C GLN A 94 -15.12 11.98 -16.18
N LEU A 95 -14.40 11.22 -15.35
CA LEU A 95 -14.04 11.66 -14.01
C LEU A 95 -13.05 12.80 -14.20
N SER A 96 -13.55 14.03 -14.08
CA SER A 96 -12.69 15.21 -14.03
C SER A 96 -11.80 15.08 -12.79
N THR A 97 -10.50 14.86 -13.01
CA THR A 97 -9.48 14.84 -11.96
C THR A 97 -9.05 16.25 -11.53
N THR A 98 -9.69 17.29 -12.07
CA THR A 98 -9.42 18.66 -11.65
C THR A 98 -9.86 18.84 -10.20
N CYS A 99 -8.93 19.28 -9.36
CA CYS A 99 -9.23 19.57 -7.96
C CYS A 99 -10.36 20.60 -7.89
N GLY A 100 -11.43 20.28 -7.15
CA GLY A 100 -12.50 21.23 -6.91
C GLY A 100 -11.98 22.40 -6.09
N VAL A 101 -11.74 23.54 -6.73
CA VAL A 101 -11.38 24.78 -6.03
C VAL A 101 -12.65 25.29 -5.35
N GLN A 102 -12.61 25.42 -4.03
CA GLN A 102 -13.73 26.00 -3.29
C GLN A 102 -13.84 27.48 -3.62
N ALA A 103 -15.04 27.92 -4.05
CA ALA A 103 -15.30 29.33 -4.34
C ALA A 103 -14.97 30.21 -3.12
N GLY A 104 -14.20 31.27 -3.34
CA GLY A 104 -13.81 32.20 -2.28
C GLY A 104 -12.70 31.73 -1.33
N GLN A 105 -12.08 30.57 -1.58
CA GLN A 105 -10.97 30.06 -0.74
C GLN A 105 -9.81 31.05 -0.63
N LYS A 106 -9.40 31.66 -1.76
CA LYS A 106 -8.30 32.63 -1.80
C LYS A 106 -8.57 33.83 -0.88
N TRP A 107 -9.76 34.43 -1.02
CA TRP A 107 -10.19 35.55 -0.19
C TRP A 107 -10.21 35.16 1.30
N ARG A 108 -10.72 33.98 1.65
CA ARG A 108 -10.73 33.50 3.05
C ARG A 108 -9.33 33.42 3.65
N LEU A 109 -8.39 32.81 2.93
CA LEU A 109 -7.00 32.66 3.39
C LEU A 109 -6.29 34.01 3.52
N GLU A 110 -6.52 34.93 2.58
CA GLU A 110 -6.00 36.31 2.65
C GLU A 110 -6.51 37.07 3.89
N HIS A 111 -7.70 36.72 4.38
CA HIS A 111 -8.30 37.31 5.58
C HIS A 111 -8.04 36.48 6.85
N GLY A 112 -7.14 35.50 6.81
CA GLY A 112 -6.81 34.65 7.98
C GLY A 112 -7.95 33.74 8.43
N LEU A 113 -8.93 33.47 7.56
CA LEU A 113 -10.01 32.53 7.82
C LEU A 113 -9.61 31.11 7.38
N ALA A 114 -10.37 30.14 7.89
CA ALA A 114 -10.24 28.75 7.47
C ALA A 114 -10.42 28.58 5.96
N ARG A 115 -9.71 27.60 5.40
CA ARG A 115 -9.76 27.29 3.96
C ARG A 115 -11.19 26.96 3.54
N SER A 116 -11.87 26.17 4.37
CA SER A 116 -13.28 25.81 4.24
C SER A 116 -14.09 26.37 5.41
N GLY A 117 -15.41 26.52 5.24
CA GLY A 117 -16.29 27.05 6.29
C GLY A 117 -16.53 26.12 7.49
N THR A 118 -16.00 24.90 7.48
CA THR A 118 -16.30 23.84 8.46
C THR A 118 -15.09 23.38 9.28
N GLU A 119 -13.89 23.90 9.02
CA GLU A 119 -12.67 23.49 9.71
C GLU A 119 -12.60 24.05 11.14
N TYR A 120 -12.68 25.37 11.26
CA TYR A 120 -12.69 26.09 12.53
C TYR A 120 -13.42 27.42 12.37
N GLY A 121 -13.96 27.94 13.48
CA GLY A 121 -14.69 29.21 13.49
C GLY A 121 -16.07 29.10 14.12
N PRO A 122 -16.80 30.23 14.22
CA PRO A 122 -18.04 30.31 14.97
C PRO A 122 -19.11 29.34 14.47
N LEU A 123 -19.16 29.09 13.15
CA LEU A 123 -20.11 28.15 12.56
C LEU A 123 -19.91 26.70 13.02
N THR A 124 -18.69 26.31 13.44
CA THR A 124 -18.37 24.91 13.77
C THR A 124 -18.00 24.69 15.23
N ASP A 125 -17.53 25.72 15.93
CA ASP A 125 -17.10 25.62 17.33
C ASP A 125 -18.22 26.03 18.32
N LEU A 126 -19.23 26.80 17.89
CA LEU A 126 -20.39 27.15 18.73
C LEU A 126 -21.44 26.03 18.78
N PRO A 127 -22.22 25.94 19.87
CA PRO A 127 -23.32 25.00 19.95
C PRO A 127 -24.50 25.44 19.07
N ASP A 128 -25.06 24.50 18.30
CA ASP A 128 -26.17 24.77 17.38
C ASP A 128 -27.50 25.09 18.10
N TRP A 129 -27.60 24.73 19.39
CA TRP A 129 -28.81 24.95 20.20
C TRP A 129 -28.45 25.08 21.69
N SER A 130 -29.41 25.57 22.48
CA SER A 130 -29.35 25.62 23.94
C SER A 130 -30.72 25.35 24.53
N PHE A 131 -30.80 25.01 25.82
CA PHE A 131 -32.08 24.84 26.49
C PHE A 131 -32.76 26.20 26.66
N ALA A 132 -34.11 26.24 26.65
CA ALA A 132 -34.86 27.48 26.85
C ALA A 132 -34.54 28.16 28.20
N ASP A 133 -34.18 27.36 29.21
CA ASP A 133 -33.75 27.82 30.54
C ASP A 133 -32.36 28.50 30.53
N GLY A 134 -31.65 28.53 29.39
CA GLY A 134 -30.29 29.05 29.27
C GLY A 134 -29.19 28.06 29.66
N ARG A 135 -29.53 26.80 29.97
CA ARG A 135 -28.52 25.76 30.19
C ARG A 135 -27.78 25.48 28.86
N PRO A 136 -26.45 25.27 28.88
CA PRO A 136 -25.70 24.94 27.68
C PRO A 136 -26.06 23.55 27.18
N ALA A 137 -26.00 23.35 25.86
CA ALA A 137 -26.15 22.02 25.29
C ALA A 137 -24.99 21.10 25.73
N PRO A 138 -25.24 19.80 25.90
CA PRO A 138 -24.19 18.84 26.14
C PRO A 138 -23.19 18.83 24.97
N PRO A 139 -21.88 18.65 25.23
CA PRO A 139 -20.87 18.76 24.19
C PRO A 139 -20.98 17.61 23.17
N LEU A 140 -20.90 17.96 21.89
CA LEU A 140 -20.92 16.97 20.80
C LEU A 140 -19.61 16.17 20.77
N LYS A 141 -19.69 14.89 20.41
CA LYS A 141 -18.52 13.99 20.30
C LYS A 141 -17.41 14.59 19.41
N GLY A 142 -17.79 15.20 18.29
CA GLY A 142 -16.85 15.84 17.36
C GLY A 142 -16.18 17.09 17.94
N HIS A 143 -16.85 17.83 18.83
CA HIS A 143 -16.26 18.96 19.53
C HIS A 143 -15.22 18.49 20.55
N LEU A 144 -15.55 17.45 21.34
CA LEU A 144 -14.62 16.83 22.29
C LEU A 144 -13.37 16.28 21.60
N ARG A 145 -13.54 15.57 20.47
CA ARG A 145 -12.42 15.06 19.67
C ARG A 145 -11.51 16.19 19.20
N ARG A 146 -12.06 17.25 18.60
CA ARG A 146 -11.29 18.41 18.12
C ARG A 146 -10.57 19.13 19.25
N LYS A 147 -11.19 19.25 20.43
CA LYS A 147 -10.55 19.82 21.61
C LYS A 147 -9.35 18.99 22.04
N GLN A 148 -9.51 17.67 22.13
CA GLN A 148 -8.42 16.76 22.48
C GLN A 148 -7.25 16.84 21.47
N GLU A 149 -7.56 16.87 20.16
CA GLU A 149 -6.55 17.00 19.10
C GLU A 149 -5.78 18.33 19.18
N ARG A 150 -6.48 19.43 19.50
CA ARG A 150 -5.85 20.74 19.70
C ARG A 150 -4.94 20.72 20.94
N GLU A 151 -5.36 20.09 22.02
CA GLU A 151 -4.54 19.94 23.23
C GLU A 151 -3.29 19.10 22.99
N THR A 152 -3.40 17.96 22.29
CA THR A 152 -2.23 17.12 21.98
C THR A 152 -1.25 17.83 21.06
N LEU A 153 -1.75 18.57 20.06
CA LEU A 153 -0.93 19.40 19.20
C LEU A 153 -0.19 20.48 19.99
N ALA A 154 -0.88 21.21 20.87
CA ALA A 154 -0.28 22.25 21.69
C ALA A 154 0.83 21.71 22.60
N ARG A 155 0.59 20.57 23.27
CA ARG A 155 1.61 19.90 24.10
C ARG A 155 2.86 19.55 23.29
N ARG A 156 2.68 19.05 22.06
CA ARG A 156 3.79 18.68 21.18
C ARG A 156 4.58 19.91 20.73
N ILE A 157 3.91 21.00 20.38
CA ILE A 157 4.58 22.25 19.98
C ILE A 157 5.46 22.77 21.12
N VAL A 158 4.94 22.82 22.34
CA VAL A 158 5.69 23.28 23.51
C VAL A 158 6.91 22.40 23.79
N MET A 159 6.73 21.08 23.71
CA MET A 159 7.83 20.12 23.90
C MET A 159 8.93 20.34 22.86
N LEU A 160 8.59 20.41 21.57
CA LEU A 160 9.58 20.62 20.50
C LEU A 160 10.32 21.94 20.63
N ASN A 161 9.62 23.02 21.00
CA ASN A 161 10.27 24.31 21.26
C ASN A 161 11.30 24.19 22.40
N SER A 162 10.95 23.49 23.48
CA SER A 162 11.88 23.31 24.59
C SER A 162 13.13 22.50 24.21
N GLU A 163 13.01 21.50 23.33
CA GLU A 163 14.16 20.74 22.82
C GLU A 163 15.08 21.63 21.97
N VAL A 164 14.50 22.48 21.13
CA VAL A 164 15.25 23.43 20.30
C VAL A 164 16.00 24.42 21.19
N ASP A 165 15.33 24.99 22.20
CA ASP A 165 15.93 25.95 23.12
C ASP A 165 17.09 25.33 23.91
N GLN A 166 16.90 24.11 24.41
CA GLN A 166 17.98 23.34 25.07
C GLN A 166 19.15 23.09 24.13
N GLY A 167 18.88 22.74 22.87
CA GLY A 167 19.91 22.54 21.84
C GLY A 167 20.72 23.81 21.58
N ILE A 168 20.07 24.96 21.52
CA ILE A 168 20.71 26.27 21.35
C ILE A 168 21.61 26.59 22.55
N GLU A 169 21.14 26.35 23.77
CA GLU A 169 21.91 26.65 24.97
C GLU A 169 23.13 25.74 25.10
N MET A 170 22.95 24.43 24.95
CA MET A 170 24.08 23.48 24.96
C MET A 170 25.13 23.81 23.88
N TRP A 171 24.69 24.23 22.69
CA TRP A 171 25.60 24.65 21.63
C TRP A 171 26.37 25.92 22.01
N ARG A 172 25.68 26.91 22.59
CA ARG A 172 26.28 28.16 23.07
C ARG A 172 27.33 27.89 24.15
N GLU A 173 26.98 27.11 25.16
CA GLU A 173 27.89 26.71 26.25
C GLU A 173 29.12 25.99 25.70
N LYS A 174 28.95 25.09 24.72
CA LYS A 174 30.07 24.39 24.08
C LYS A 174 30.99 25.35 23.33
N GLN A 175 30.45 26.33 22.61
CA GLN A 175 31.24 27.35 21.92
C GLN A 175 32.01 28.22 22.90
N GLU A 176 31.38 28.64 23.99
CA GLU A 176 32.05 29.43 25.04
C GLU A 176 33.12 28.62 25.76
N GLY A 177 32.82 27.38 26.12
CA GLY A 177 33.77 26.46 26.75
C GLY A 177 35.00 26.22 25.88
N ALA A 178 34.82 26.02 24.57
CA ALA A 178 35.93 25.90 23.62
C ALA A 178 36.82 27.16 23.57
N LYS A 179 36.20 28.36 23.54
CA LYS A 179 36.93 29.64 23.58
C LYS A 179 37.72 29.79 24.89
N ARG A 180 37.08 29.53 26.03
CA ARG A 180 37.71 29.59 27.36
C ARG A 180 38.87 28.60 27.48
N MET A 181 38.72 27.38 26.97
CA MET A 181 39.80 26.38 26.97
C MET A 181 40.97 26.79 26.09
N GLU A 182 40.72 27.38 24.92
CA GLU A 182 41.77 27.92 24.05
C GLU A 182 42.55 29.06 24.74
N GLU A 183 41.85 29.97 25.40
CA GLU A 183 42.47 31.05 26.19
C GLU A 183 43.29 30.49 27.37
N HIS A 184 42.72 29.54 28.09
CA HIS A 184 43.41 28.85 29.18
C HIS A 184 44.68 28.15 28.67
N LYS A 185 44.59 27.40 27.56
CA LYS A 185 45.73 26.74 26.92
C LYS A 185 46.81 27.75 26.52
N LYS A 186 46.44 28.91 25.99
CA LYS A 186 47.37 29.99 25.65
C LYS A 186 48.07 30.55 26.88
N SER A 187 47.36 30.73 28.00
CA SER A 187 47.92 31.22 29.26
C SER A 187 48.93 30.24 29.87
N LEU A 188 48.73 28.93 29.65
CA LEU A 188 49.63 27.87 30.09
C LEU A 188 50.84 27.67 29.17
N LEU A 189 50.92 28.35 28.02
CA LEU A 189 52.06 28.21 27.13
C LEU A 189 53.32 28.75 27.79
N LEU A 190 54.38 27.94 27.74
CA LEU A 190 55.70 28.34 28.20
C LEU A 190 56.26 29.48 27.35
N LYS A 191 57.15 30.28 27.95
CA LYS A 191 57.87 31.34 27.23
C LYS A 191 58.55 30.77 25.98
N PRO A 192 58.46 31.46 24.83
CA PRO A 192 59.08 30.98 23.60
C PRO A 192 60.61 30.94 23.75
N LYS A 193 61.23 29.87 23.27
CA LYS A 193 62.69 29.66 23.29
C LYS A 193 63.27 29.67 21.87
N GLY A 194 64.62 29.70 21.78
CA GLY A 194 65.35 29.50 20.52
C GLY A 194 65.36 30.72 19.58
N GLN A 195 65.27 30.46 18.27
CA GLN A 195 65.41 31.45 17.18
C GLN A 195 64.47 32.67 17.30
N ARG A 196 63.33 32.53 17.97
CA ARG A 196 62.40 33.66 18.26
C ARG A 196 63.04 34.74 19.15
N LEU A 197 64.01 34.39 20.00
CA LEU A 197 64.76 35.36 20.83
C LEU A 197 65.91 36.02 20.05
N LEU A 198 66.55 35.27 19.15
CA LEU A 198 67.67 35.75 18.35
C LEU A 198 67.23 36.85 17.36
N LYS A 199 66.06 36.68 16.70
CA LYS A 199 65.49 37.70 15.81
C LYS A 199 65.16 39.02 16.51
N LYS A 200 64.73 38.97 17.79
CA LYS A 200 64.39 40.17 18.56
C LYS A 200 65.64 40.96 18.96
N LYS A 201 66.76 40.26 19.20
CA LYS A 201 68.05 40.86 19.58
C LYS A 201 68.75 41.59 18.42
N SER A 202 68.54 41.13 17.18
CA SER A 202 69.11 41.74 15.97
C SER A 202 68.32 42.95 15.44
N GLN A 203 67.17 43.26 16.04
CA GLN A 203 66.30 44.40 15.67
C GLN A 203 66.40 45.58 16.65
N CYS A 204 67.31 45.52 17.64
CA CYS A 204 67.65 46.61 18.53
C CYS A 204 68.95 47.29 18.07
#